data_AF-A0A7J4MXL2-F1
#
_entry.id   AF-A0A7J4MXL2-F1
#
_cell.length_a   1.000
_cell.length_b   1.000
_cell.length_c   1.000
_cell.angle_alpha   90.00
_cell.angle_beta   90.00
_cell.angle_gamma   90.00
#
_symmetry.space_group_name_H-M   'P 1'
#
loop_
_entity.id
_entity.type
_entity.pdbx_description
1 polymer ?
#
loop_
_entity_poly.entity_id
_entity_poly.type
_entity_poly.pdbx_seq_one_letter_code
_entity_poly.pdbx_strand_id
1 'polypeptide(L)' 'LKRLDEIHAPEIVGLTVLYRTYVKGEPLHPPGTPFPGGFEVEEKDGVYYCPVKDKQKDNPEALCDICIARQTPLP' A
#
# COMPACT_ATOMS: atom_id res chain seq x y z
N LEU A 1 13.31 -1.68 -8.97
CA LEU A 1 14.58 -1.45 -8.28
C LEU A 1 15.53 -2.63 -8.52
N LYS A 2 16.21 -2.69 -9.68
CA LYS A 2 17.25 -3.72 -9.94
C LYS A 2 18.59 -3.44 -9.24
N ARG A 3 18.67 -2.36 -8.45
CA ARG A 3 19.91 -1.80 -7.88
C ARG A 3 20.00 -1.86 -6.36
N LEU A 4 18.98 -2.40 -5.69
CA LEU A 4 19.08 -2.69 -4.27
C LEU A 4 19.50 -4.15 -4.20
N ASP A 5 20.71 -4.37 -3.74
CA ASP A 5 21.17 -5.69 -3.32
C ASP A 5 20.13 -6.30 -2.38
N GLU A 6 19.77 -7.56 -2.63
CA GLU A 6 18.72 -8.29 -1.88
C GLU A 6 18.94 -8.24 -0.37
N ILE A 7 20.20 -8.05 0.07
CA ILE A 7 20.64 -7.91 1.45
C ILE A 7 19.90 -6.79 2.20
N HIS A 8 19.69 -5.63 1.58
CA HIS A 8 19.09 -4.46 2.24
C HIS A 8 17.61 -4.26 1.90
N ALA A 9 17.01 -5.18 1.16
CA ALA A 9 15.61 -5.05 0.74
C ALA A 9 14.64 -4.90 1.93
N PRO A 10 14.77 -5.66 3.04
CA PRO A 10 13.90 -5.51 4.21
C PRO A 10 13.99 -4.13 4.87
N GLU A 11 15.20 -3.60 5.04
CA GLU A 11 15.45 -2.30 5.67
C GLU A 11 14.86 -1.18 4.82
N ILE A 12 15.03 -1.25 3.50
CA ILE A 12 14.52 -0.22 2.59
C ILE A 12 13.00 -0.26 2.53
N VAL A 13 12.41 -1.46 2.53
CA VAL A 13 10.95 -1.63 2.64
C VAL A 13 10.46 -1.02 3.95
N GLY A 14 11.10 -1.35 5.08
CA GLY A 14 10.74 -0.80 6.39
C GLY A 14 10.82 0.73 6.44
N LEU A 15 11.91 1.32 5.94
CA LEU A 15 12.07 2.78 5.84
C LEU A 15 11.02 3.43 4.94
N THR A 16 10.68 2.77 3.82
CA THR A 16 9.65 3.27 2.89
C THR A 16 8.27 3.26 3.55
N VAL A 17 7.93 2.19 4.26
CA VAL A 17 6.68 2.04 5.02
C VAL A 17 6.60 3.12 6.11
N LEU A 18 7.64 3.27 6.93
CA LEU A 18 7.68 4.29 7.98
C LEU A 18 7.51 5.69 7.41
N TYR A 19 8.26 6.02 6.37
CA TYR A 19 8.19 7.36 5.77
C TYR A 19 6.81 7.64 5.17
N ARG A 20 6.26 6.75 4.34
CA ARG A 20 4.94 6.99 3.73
C ARG A 20 3.83 6.99 4.77
N THR A 21 3.75 5.94 5.58
CA THR A 21 2.57 5.73 6.41
C THR A 21 2.60 6.58 7.66
N TYR A 22 3.74 6.71 8.32
CA TYR A 22 3.84 7.45 9.57
C TYR A 22 4.18 8.93 9.37
N VAL A 23 5.20 9.24 8.55
CA VAL A 23 5.65 10.63 8.36
C VAL A 23 4.72 11.39 7.41
N LYS A 24 4.26 10.75 6.33
CA LYS A 24 3.43 11.38 5.31
C LYS A 24 1.94 11.15 5.48
N GLY A 25 1.53 10.13 6.25
CA GLY A 25 0.11 9.76 6.35
C GLY A 25 -0.45 9.19 5.05
N GLU A 26 0.41 8.60 4.20
CA GLU A 26 0.08 8.11 2.86
C GLU A 26 0.05 6.57 2.79
N PRO A 27 -0.74 5.98 1.87
CA PRO A 27 -0.79 4.55 1.66
C PRO A 27 0.52 4.04 1.03
N LEU A 28 0.79 2.74 1.18
CA LEU A 28 1.99 2.11 0.59
C LEU A 28 2.00 2.20 -0.93
N HIS A 29 0.83 1.99 -1.54
CA HIS A 29 0.59 2.28 -2.96
C HIS A 29 -0.06 3.66 -3.09
N PRO A 30 0.54 4.62 -3.81
CA PRO A 30 -0.04 5.95 -4.01
C PRO A 30 -1.40 5.91 -4.73
N PRO A 31 -2.26 6.94 -4.55
CA PRO A 31 -3.43 7.13 -5.40
C PRO A 31 -3.09 7.08 -6.90
N GLY A 32 -3.98 6.48 -7.70
CA GLY A 32 -3.75 6.22 -9.13
C GLY A 32 -2.88 4.98 -9.42
N THR A 33 -2.43 4.24 -8.41
CA THR A 33 -1.74 2.95 -8.64
C THR A 33 -2.72 1.96 -9.25
N PRO A 34 -2.45 1.42 -10.46
CA PRO A 34 -3.38 0.54 -11.15
C PRO A 34 -3.40 -0.86 -10.53
N PHE A 35 -4.59 -1.45 -10.47
CA PHE A 35 -4.86 -2.84 -10.10
C PHE A 35 -5.61 -3.54 -11.24
N PRO A 36 -5.55 -4.89 -11.30
CA PRO A 36 -6.28 -5.66 -12.32
C PRO A 36 -7.77 -5.31 -12.35
N GLY A 37 -8.37 -5.26 -13.54
CA GLY A 37 -9.79 -4.92 -13.71
C GLY A 37 -10.08 -3.41 -13.83
N GLY A 38 -9.05 -2.57 -13.96
CA GLY A 38 -9.21 -1.13 -14.12
C GLY A 38 -9.46 -0.39 -12.81
N PHE A 39 -9.27 -1.06 -11.67
CA PHE A 39 -9.31 -0.43 -10.36
C PHE A 39 -8.00 0.29 -10.06
N GLU A 40 -8.04 1.23 -9.11
CA GLU A 40 -6.86 1.90 -8.62
C GLU A 40 -7.00 2.23 -7.14
N VAL A 41 -5.91 2.66 -6.51
CA VAL A 41 -5.98 3.30 -5.20
C VAL A 41 -6.61 4.68 -5.37
N GLU A 42 -7.62 4.99 -4.58
CA GLU A 42 -8.32 6.26 -4.60
C GLU A 42 -8.10 7.04 -3.31
N GLU A 43 -8.13 8.36 -3.38
CA GLU A 43 -8.25 9.25 -2.22
C GLU A 43 -9.62 9.94 -2.28
N LYS A 44 -10.41 9.86 -1.20
CA LYS A 44 -11.69 10.56 -1.05
C LYS A 44 -11.76 11.16 0.35
N ASP A 45 -11.89 12.48 0.42
CA ASP A 45 -11.99 13.24 1.67
C ASP A 45 -10.87 12.93 2.69
N GLY A 46 -9.64 12.81 2.20
CA GLY A 46 -8.46 12.46 3.03
C GLY A 46 -8.43 11.01 3.50
N VAL A 47 -9.32 10.15 3.01
CA VAL A 47 -9.31 8.70 3.24
C VAL A 47 -8.84 7.98 2.00
N TYR A 48 -7.86 7.09 2.17
CA TYR A 48 -7.33 6.26 1.09
C TYR A 48 -8.07 4.93 1.00
N TYR A 49 -8.39 4.51 -0.22
CA TYR A 49 -9.11 3.27 -0.53
C TYR A 49 -8.29 2.40 -1.46
N CYS A 50 -8.11 1.14 -1.08
CA CYS A 50 -7.42 0.13 -1.88
C CYS A 50 -8.41 -0.99 -2.25
N PRO A 51 -8.44 -1.40 -3.53
CA PRO A 51 -9.42 -2.37 -4.02
C PRO A 51 -9.22 -3.79 -3.46
N VAL A 52 -8.04 -4.09 -2.91
CA VAL A 52 -7.67 -5.45 -2.44
C VAL A 52 -7.31 -5.53 -0.96
N LYS A 53 -7.56 -4.47 -0.17
CA LYS A 53 -7.16 -4.41 1.26
C LYS A 53 -7.69 -5.60 2.05
N ASP A 54 -8.98 -5.87 1.99
CA ASP A 54 -9.59 -6.96 2.76
C ASP A 54 -9.20 -8.34 2.25
N LYS A 55 -8.86 -8.46 0.96
CA LYS A 55 -8.39 -9.71 0.36
C LYS A 55 -6.93 -10.04 0.73
N GLN A 56 -6.12 -9.04 1.06
CA GLN A 56 -4.66 -9.19 1.24
C GLN A 56 -4.17 -8.91 2.67
N LYS A 57 -4.97 -8.29 3.54
CA LYS A 57 -4.54 -7.97 4.91
C LYS A 57 -4.14 -9.20 5.74
N ASP A 58 -4.67 -10.38 5.42
CA ASP A 58 -4.35 -11.62 6.14
C ASP A 58 -3.32 -12.49 5.38
N ASN A 59 -2.76 -11.98 4.26
CA ASN A 59 -1.72 -12.67 3.51
C ASN A 59 -0.35 -12.35 4.13
N PRO A 60 0.38 -13.33 4.69
CA PRO A 60 1.66 -13.10 5.36
C PRO A 60 2.76 -12.58 4.42
N GLU A 61 2.60 -12.76 3.11
CA GLU A 61 3.53 -12.25 2.10
C GLU A 61 3.20 -10.82 1.65
N ALA A 62 2.14 -10.20 2.20
CA ALA A 62 1.69 -8.87 1.83
C ALA A 62 1.87 -7.88 3.00
N LEU A 63 2.32 -6.66 2.67
CA LEU A 63 2.37 -5.53 3.62
C LEU A 63 0.99 -4.85 3.80
N CYS A 64 -0.08 -5.55 3.43
CA CYS A 64 -1.40 -4.95 3.36
C CYS A 64 -2.01 -4.75 4.74
N ASP A 65 -1.64 -5.54 5.76
CA ASP A 65 -2.07 -5.38 7.15
C ASP A 65 -1.68 -4.01 7.73
N ILE A 66 -0.44 -3.58 7.48
CA ILE A 66 0.13 -2.32 8.00
C ILE A 66 -0.19 -1.08 7.15
N CYS A 67 -0.75 -1.25 5.95
CA CYS A 67 -1.15 -0.13 5.10
C CYS A 67 -2.38 0.62 5.67
N ILE A 68 -2.39 1.96 5.66
CA ILE A 68 -3.51 2.77 6.16
C ILE A 68 -4.77 2.78 5.27
N ALA A 69 -4.66 2.32 4.02
CA ALA A 69 -5.79 2.31 3.11
C ALA A 69 -6.90 1.38 3.62
N ARG A 70 -8.15 1.82 3.45
CA ARG A 70 -9.36 1.02 3.73
C ARG A 70 -9.74 0.23 2.49
N GLN A 71 -10.57 -0.80 2.66
CA GLN A 71 -11.16 -1.49 1.53
C GLN A 71 -12.05 -0.52 0.75
N THR A 72 -11.89 -0.46 -0.58
CA THR A 72 -12.81 0.25 -1.46
C THR A 72 -14.23 -0.31 -1.26
N PRO A 73 -15.23 0.54 -0.92
CA PRO A 73 -16.61 0.09 -0.77
C PRO A 73 -17.11 -0.53 -2.08
N LEU A 74 -17.85 -1.64 -1.97
CA LEU A 74 -18.57 -2.17 -3.11
C LEU A 74 -19.74 -1.22 -3.44
N PRO A 75 -20.02 -0.97 -4.73
CA PRO A 75 -21.21 -0.24 -5.14
C PRO A 75 -22.51 -0.97 -4.77
#